data_AF-A0A380E0H8-F1
#
_entry.id   AF-A0A380E0H8-F1
#
_cell.length_a   1.000
_cell.length_b   1.000
_cell.length_c   1.000
_cell.angle_alpha   90.00
_cell.angle_beta   90.00
_cell.angle_gamma   90.00
#
_symmetry.space_group_name_H-M   'P 1'
#
loop_
_entity.id
_entity.type
_entity.pdbx_description
1 polymer ?
#
loop_
_entity_poly.entity_id
_entity_poly.type
_entity_poly.pdbx_seq_one_letter_code
_entity_poly.pdbx_strand_id
1 'polypeptide(L)'
;MYVLGLVDDIYDLKPYIKLAGQIAAALVVAFYGVTIDFISLPMGTTIHFGFLSIPITVIWIVAITNAINLIDGLDGLASGVSAIGLITIGFIAILQANIFITMICCVLLGSLIGFLFYNFHPAKIFLGDSGALMIGFIIGFLSLLGFKNITIIALFFPIVILAVPFIDTLFAMIRRVKKGQHIMQADKSHLHHNY
;
A
#
# COMPACT_ATOMS: atom_id res chain seq x y z
N MET A 1 7.71 -0.91 10.74
CA MET A 1 7.81 -0.61 9.29
C MET A 1 8.85 0.41 8.97
N TYR A 2 8.81 1.62 9.53
CA TYR A 2 9.82 2.65 9.23
C TYR A 2 11.26 2.15 9.35
N VAL A 3 11.60 1.51 10.48
CA VAL A 3 12.94 0.92 10.69
C VAL A 3 13.28 -0.14 9.63
N LEU A 4 12.31 -0.97 9.22
CA LEU A 4 12.53 -1.98 8.18
C LEU A 4 12.89 -1.29 6.86
N GLY A 5 12.10 -0.29 6.44
CA GLY A 5 12.39 0.43 5.21
C GLY A 5 13.64 1.30 5.29
N LEU A 6 14.00 1.82 6.46
CA LEU A 6 15.27 2.52 6.65
C LEU A 6 16.47 1.58 6.51
N VAL A 7 16.37 0.37 7.07
CA VAL A 7 17.40 -0.66 6.89
C VAL A 7 17.48 -1.09 5.43
N ASP A 8 16.34 -1.17 4.74
CA ASP A 8 16.26 -1.49 3.32
C ASP A 8 16.94 -0.41 2.45
N ASP A 9 16.63 0.87 2.69
CA ASP A 9 17.25 2.01 2.01
C ASP A 9 18.78 2.05 2.18
N ILE A 10 19.32 1.52 3.29
CA ILE A 10 20.77 1.51 3.58
C ILE A 10 21.46 0.26 3.04
N TYR A 11 20.83 -0.91 3.16
CA TYR A 11 21.48 -2.21 2.96
C TYR A 11 20.93 -3.02 1.78
N ASP A 12 19.90 -2.53 1.08
CA ASP A 12 19.21 -3.21 -0.04
C ASP A 12 18.84 -4.66 0.33
N LEU A 13 17.83 -4.81 1.19
CA LEU A 13 17.50 -6.10 1.76
C LEU A 13 16.95 -7.04 0.69
N LYS A 14 17.28 -8.33 0.84
CA LYS A 14 16.68 -9.36 0.00
C LYS A 14 15.15 -9.37 0.17
N PRO A 15 14.36 -9.56 -0.89
CA PRO A 15 12.90 -9.44 -0.84
C PRO A 15 12.21 -10.30 0.23
N TYR A 16 12.75 -11.49 0.52
CA TYR A 16 12.19 -12.36 1.57
C TYR A 16 12.42 -11.84 2.99
N ILE A 17 13.50 -11.08 3.23
CA ILE A 17 13.78 -10.44 4.52
C ILE A 17 12.83 -9.27 4.71
N LYS A 18 12.67 -8.44 3.67
CA LYS A 18 11.68 -7.36 3.62
C LYS A 18 10.28 -7.91 3.90
N LEU A 19 9.86 -8.95 3.19
CA LEU A 19 8.56 -9.59 3.39
C LEU A 19 8.39 -10.17 4.81
N ALA A 20 9.41 -10.83 5.36
CA ALA A 20 9.36 -11.37 6.72
C ALA A 20 9.17 -10.25 7.77
N GLY A 21 9.87 -9.13 7.61
CA GLY A 21 9.69 -7.96 8.48
C GLY A 21 8.30 -7.34 8.36
N GLN A 22 7.74 -7.33 7.14
CA GLN A 22 6.39 -6.83 6.91
C GLN A 22 5.33 -7.73 7.56
N ILE A 23 5.45 -9.04 7.38
CA ILE A 23 4.59 -10.05 8.01
C ILE A 23 4.67 -9.94 9.54
N ALA A 24 5.87 -9.81 10.10
CA ALA A 24 6.06 -9.65 11.54
C ALA A 24 5.31 -8.42 12.08
N ALA A 25 5.41 -7.27 11.40
CA ALA A 25 4.70 -6.06 11.84
C ALA A 25 3.17 -6.20 11.69
N ALA A 26 2.69 -6.88 10.63
CA ALA A 26 1.26 -7.14 10.44
C ALA A 26 0.70 -8.15 11.47
N LEU A 27 1.50 -9.13 11.89
CA LEU A 27 1.13 -10.05 12.97
C LEU A 27 0.98 -9.35 14.31
N VAL A 28 1.80 -8.33 14.60
CA VAL A 28 1.61 -7.50 15.81
C VAL A 28 0.25 -6.81 15.79
N VAL A 29 -0.18 -6.28 14.64
CA VAL A 29 -1.53 -5.68 14.49
C VAL A 29 -2.63 -6.71 14.78
N ALA A 30 -2.53 -7.89 14.17
CA ALA A 30 -3.49 -8.97 14.39
C ALA A 30 -3.50 -9.46 15.85
N PHE A 31 -2.34 -9.49 16.51
CA PHE A 31 -2.21 -9.87 17.92
C PHE A 31 -2.96 -8.91 18.85
N TYR A 32 -2.99 -7.62 18.54
CA TYR A 32 -3.80 -6.62 19.26
C TYR A 32 -5.29 -6.65 18.90
N GLY A 33 -5.75 -7.67 18.17
CA GLY A 33 -7.17 -7.88 17.85
C GLY A 33 -7.71 -7.00 16.73
N VAL A 34 -6.83 -6.39 15.93
CA VAL A 34 -7.24 -5.66 14.73
C VAL A 34 -7.20 -6.64 13.56
N THR A 35 -8.34 -7.28 13.29
CA THR A 35 -8.49 -8.33 12.28
C THR A 35 -9.71 -8.14 11.39
N ILE A 36 -9.65 -8.73 10.20
CA ILE A 36 -10.81 -8.89 9.30
C ILE A 36 -11.62 -10.09 9.77
N ASP A 37 -12.58 -9.86 10.66
CA ASP A 37 -13.37 -10.94 11.27
C ASP A 37 -14.50 -11.45 10.36
N PHE A 38 -15.11 -10.53 9.60
CA PHE A 38 -16.19 -10.83 8.68
C PHE A 38 -16.29 -9.78 7.56
N ILE A 39 -16.94 -10.14 6.46
CA ILE A 39 -17.38 -9.20 5.41
C ILE A 39 -18.91 -9.22 5.31
N SER A 40 -19.52 -8.04 5.17
CA SER A 40 -20.95 -7.90 4.90
C SER A 40 -21.20 -7.65 3.42
N LEU A 41 -21.89 -8.58 2.76
CA LEU A 41 -22.29 -8.44 1.37
C LEU A 41 -23.52 -7.51 1.25
N PRO A 42 -23.66 -6.78 0.13
CA PRO A 42 -24.95 -6.18 -0.22
C PRO A 42 -25.95 -7.34 -0.31
N MET A 43 -27.14 -7.16 0.26
CA MET A 43 -28.13 -8.21 0.62
C MET A 43 -28.06 -8.71 2.09
N GLY A 44 -27.12 -8.22 2.91
CA GLY A 44 -27.13 -8.45 4.37
C GLY A 44 -26.52 -9.77 4.82
N THR A 45 -26.00 -10.58 3.89
CA THR A 45 -25.25 -11.80 4.23
C THR A 45 -23.89 -11.44 4.82
N THR A 46 -23.58 -11.94 6.01
CA THR A 46 -22.26 -11.82 6.63
C THR A 46 -21.48 -13.12 6.48
N ILE A 47 -20.22 -13.03 6.03
CA ILE A 47 -19.30 -14.17 5.96
C ILE A 47 -18.26 -13.98 7.06
N HIS A 48 -18.22 -14.90 8.02
CA HIS A 48 -17.23 -14.90 9.11
C HIS A 48 -16.02 -15.77 8.73
N PHE A 49 -14.82 -15.28 8.98
CA PHE A 49 -13.58 -15.97 8.61
C PHE A 49 -12.98 -16.82 9.74
N GLY A 50 -13.31 -16.53 10.99
CA GLY A 50 -12.83 -17.29 12.15
C GLY A 50 -11.29 -17.34 12.20
N PHE A 51 -10.71 -18.55 12.19
CA PHE A 51 -9.25 -18.70 12.21
C PHE A 51 -8.54 -18.08 10.99
N LEU A 52 -9.23 -17.93 9.85
CA LEU A 52 -8.68 -17.30 8.66
C LEU A 52 -8.58 -15.78 8.77
N SER A 53 -9.18 -15.15 9.78
CA SER A 53 -9.10 -13.71 9.98
C SER A 53 -7.67 -13.20 10.12
N ILE A 54 -6.81 -13.93 10.83
CA ILE A 54 -5.41 -13.56 11.02
C ILE A 54 -4.63 -13.57 9.69
N PRO A 55 -4.55 -14.68 8.93
CA PRO A 55 -3.80 -14.69 7.68
C PRO A 55 -4.38 -13.72 6.65
N ILE A 56 -5.71 -13.55 6.59
CA ILE A 56 -6.34 -12.56 5.69
C ILE A 56 -5.90 -11.15 6.05
N THR A 57 -5.88 -10.80 7.34
CA THR A 57 -5.42 -9.49 7.83
C THR A 57 -3.96 -9.23 7.50
N VAL A 58 -3.10 -10.23 7.73
CA VAL A 58 -1.67 -10.13 7.42
C VAL A 58 -1.46 -9.90 5.93
N ILE A 59 -2.09 -10.72 5.09
CA ILE A 59 -2.03 -10.58 3.63
C ILE A 59 -2.53 -9.20 3.20
N TRP A 60 -3.61 -8.71 3.80
CA TRP A 60 -4.17 -7.39 3.50
C TRP A 60 -3.18 -6.26 3.75
N ILE A 61 -2.61 -6.19 4.96
CA ILE A 61 -1.66 -5.15 5.33
C ILE A 61 -0.40 -5.23 4.45
N VAL A 62 0.14 -6.43 4.27
CA VAL A 62 1.33 -6.67 3.45
C VAL A 62 1.09 -6.32 1.98
N ALA A 63 -0.08 -6.65 1.43
CA ALA A 63 -0.43 -6.33 0.05
C ALA A 63 -0.51 -4.82 -0.18
N ILE A 64 -1.20 -4.07 0.70
CA ILE A 64 -1.29 -2.61 0.59
C ILE A 64 0.10 -1.98 0.78
N THR A 65 0.89 -2.48 1.73
CA THR A 65 2.24 -2.00 1.98
C THR A 65 3.12 -2.13 0.73
N ASN A 66 3.13 -3.32 0.10
CA ASN A 66 3.90 -3.54 -1.12
C ASN A 66 3.32 -2.80 -2.34
N ALA A 67 2.01 -2.60 -2.40
CA ALA A 67 1.38 -1.85 -3.49
C ALA A 67 1.85 -0.40 -3.51
N ILE A 68 1.89 0.27 -2.36
CA ILE A 68 2.42 1.64 -2.24
C ILE A 68 3.91 1.67 -2.56
N ASN A 69 4.67 0.70 -2.05
CA ASN A 69 6.09 0.57 -2.35
C ASN A 69 6.38 0.40 -3.85
N LEU A 70 5.55 -0.36 -4.56
CA LEU A 70 5.72 -0.62 -5.99
C LEU A 70 5.47 0.63 -6.85
N ILE A 71 4.54 1.51 -6.47
CA ILE A 71 4.23 2.74 -7.23
C ILE A 71 5.11 3.93 -6.86
N ASP A 72 6.03 3.78 -5.91
CA ASP A 72 6.98 4.84 -5.51
C ASP A 72 8.12 5.08 -6.52
N GLY A 73 8.15 4.31 -7.61
CA GLY A 73 9.11 4.51 -8.70
C GLY A 73 8.84 5.75 -9.59
N LEU A 74 7.76 6.50 -9.35
CA LEU A 74 7.37 7.68 -10.12
C LEU A 74 7.17 8.90 -9.21
N ASP A 75 7.74 10.03 -9.62
CA ASP A 75 7.65 11.33 -8.92
C ASP A 75 6.21 11.69 -8.55
N GLY A 76 5.94 11.86 -7.25
CA GLY A 76 4.65 12.29 -6.73
C GLY A 76 3.53 11.24 -6.76
N LEU A 77 3.73 10.07 -7.38
CA LEU A 77 2.66 9.09 -7.58
C LEU A 77 2.25 8.41 -6.27
N ALA A 78 3.21 7.78 -5.57
CA ALA A 78 2.92 7.10 -4.31
C ALA A 78 2.31 8.03 -3.27
N SER A 79 2.87 9.23 -3.14
CA SER A 79 2.39 10.27 -2.22
C SER A 79 1.00 10.79 -2.59
N GLY A 80 0.74 11.03 -3.88
CA GLY A 80 -0.56 11.48 -4.38
C GLY A 80 -1.67 10.43 -4.21
N VAL A 81 -1.40 9.18 -4.60
CA VAL A 81 -2.33 8.06 -4.41
C VAL A 81 -2.60 7.83 -2.91
N SER A 82 -1.57 7.92 -2.07
CA SER A 82 -1.71 7.81 -0.61
C SER A 82 -2.47 8.98 0.00
N ALA A 83 -2.38 10.19 -0.55
CA ALA A 83 -3.13 11.36 -0.10
C ALA A 83 -4.63 11.23 -0.41
N ILE A 84 -4.98 10.89 -1.66
CA ILE A 84 -6.37 10.52 -2.03
C ILE A 84 -6.85 9.40 -1.09
N GLY A 85 -5.92 8.47 -0.86
CA GLY A 85 -5.91 7.44 0.17
C GLY A 85 -6.55 7.87 1.51
N LEU A 86 -5.81 8.71 2.19
CA LEU A 86 -6.14 9.18 3.51
C LEU A 86 -7.36 10.09 3.54
N ILE A 87 -7.66 10.81 2.45
CA ILE A 87 -8.87 11.65 2.35
C ILE A 87 -10.13 10.78 2.47
N THR A 88 -10.21 9.67 1.75
CA THR A 88 -11.41 8.82 1.80
C THR A 88 -11.54 8.11 3.14
N ILE A 89 -10.44 7.55 3.68
CA ILE A 89 -10.46 6.93 5.01
C ILE A 89 -10.85 7.97 6.07
N GLY A 90 -10.26 9.17 6.01
CA GLY A 90 -10.56 10.28 6.92
C GLY A 90 -12.01 10.74 6.81
N PHE A 91 -12.56 10.86 5.59
CA PHE A 91 -13.96 11.21 5.38
C PHE A 91 -14.91 10.17 5.99
N ILE A 92 -14.64 8.88 5.76
CA ILE A 92 -15.45 7.80 6.33
C ILE A 92 -15.32 7.78 7.87
N ALA A 93 -14.13 8.04 8.41
CA ALA A 93 -13.93 8.17 9.84
C ALA A 93 -14.72 9.34 10.45
N ILE A 94 -14.80 10.48 9.75
CA ILE A 94 -15.64 11.62 10.16
C ILE A 94 -17.12 11.20 10.20
N LEU A 95 -17.62 10.52 9.16
CA LEU A 95 -19.00 10.03 9.13
C LEU A 95 -19.33 9.05 10.26
N GLN A 96 -18.33 8.29 10.73
CA GLN A 96 -18.45 7.37 11.86
C GLN A 96 -18.15 8.03 13.22
N ALA A 97 -17.90 9.35 13.25
CA ALA A 97 -17.45 10.08 14.43
C ALA A 97 -16.19 9.48 15.10
N ASN A 98 -15.33 8.80 14.33
CA ASN A 98 -14.10 8.20 14.83
C ASN A 98 -12.94 9.21 14.81
N ILE A 99 -12.89 10.01 15.88
CA ILE A 99 -11.90 11.10 16.04
C ILE A 99 -10.46 10.59 15.94
N PHE A 100 -10.16 9.40 16.48
CA PHE A 100 -8.83 8.82 16.49
C PHE A 100 -8.29 8.60 15.07
N ILE A 101 -9.09 7.95 14.21
CA ILE A 101 -8.70 7.70 12.82
C ILE A 101 -8.61 9.02 12.04
N THR A 102 -9.57 9.92 12.23
CA THR A 102 -9.57 11.24 11.58
C THR A 102 -8.29 12.01 11.88
N MET A 103 -7.85 12.07 13.16
CA MET A 103 -6.62 12.77 13.54
C MET A 103 -5.39 12.19 12.84
N ILE A 104 -5.24 10.86 12.81
CA ILE A 104 -4.11 10.20 12.15
C ILE A 104 -4.13 10.50 10.65
N CYS A 105 -5.30 10.41 10.00
CA CYS A 105 -5.45 10.77 8.59
C CYS A 105 -5.06 12.23 8.31
N CYS A 106 -5.49 13.18 9.14
CA CYS A 106 -5.14 14.59 8.97
C CYS A 106 -3.64 14.86 9.12
N VAL A 107 -2.99 14.25 10.11
CA VAL A 107 -1.54 14.40 10.32
C VAL A 107 -0.76 13.82 9.14
N LEU A 108 -1.10 12.61 8.70
CA LEU A 108 -0.44 11.98 7.56
C LEU A 108 -0.71 12.75 6.26
N LEU A 109 -1.95 13.17 6.02
CA LEU A 109 -2.30 13.95 4.83
C LEU A 109 -1.54 15.28 4.80
N GLY A 110 -1.44 15.98 5.93
CA GLY A 110 -0.65 17.21 6.06
C GLY A 110 0.83 16.95 5.76
N SER A 111 1.39 15.87 6.29
CA SER A 111 2.79 15.48 6.02
C SER A 111 3.03 15.13 4.55
N LEU A 112 2.10 14.41 3.92
CA LEU A 112 2.19 14.03 2.51
C LEU A 112 2.04 15.25 1.61
N ILE A 113 1.12 16.17 1.89
CA ILE A 113 0.97 17.41 1.11
C ILE A 113 2.27 18.22 1.19
N GLY A 114 2.83 18.38 2.39
CA GLY A 114 4.11 19.07 2.58
C GLY A 114 5.25 18.40 1.81
N PHE A 115 5.34 17.07 1.85
CA PHE A 115 6.33 16.29 1.10
C PHE A 115 6.11 16.37 -0.42
N LEU A 116 4.86 16.29 -0.88
CA LEU A 116 4.48 16.27 -2.29
C LEU A 116 4.94 17.54 -3.02
N PHE A 117 4.99 18.70 -2.35
CA PHE A 117 5.58 19.92 -2.93
C PHE A 117 7.05 19.75 -3.37
N TYR A 118 7.81 18.87 -2.71
CA TYR A 118 9.21 18.58 -3.05
C TYR A 118 9.38 17.31 -3.89
N ASN A 119 8.38 16.43 -3.89
CA ASN A 119 8.39 15.16 -4.61
C ASN A 119 7.67 15.24 -5.98
N PHE A 120 6.97 16.33 -6.29
CA PHE A 120 6.36 16.55 -7.61
C PHE A 120 7.42 16.71 -8.70
N HIS A 121 7.13 16.21 -9.90
CA HIS A 121 8.09 16.22 -11.00
C HIS A 121 8.53 17.65 -11.38
N PRO A 122 9.84 17.93 -11.48
CA PRO A 122 10.99 17.06 -11.18
C PRO A 122 11.27 16.93 -9.66
N ALA A 123 11.31 15.70 -9.14
CA ALA A 123 11.46 15.46 -7.71
C ALA A 123 12.82 15.92 -7.16
N LYS A 124 12.79 16.58 -5.99
CA LYS A 124 13.98 17.01 -5.23
C LYS A 124 14.32 16.05 -4.09
N ILE A 125 13.30 15.37 -3.56
CA ILE A 125 13.42 14.41 -2.47
C ILE A 125 12.59 13.18 -2.84
N PHE A 126 13.19 12.00 -2.68
CA PHE A 126 12.53 10.71 -2.90
C PHE A 126 11.92 10.19 -1.60
N LEU A 127 10.83 9.44 -1.72
CA LEU A 127 10.11 8.89 -0.57
C LEU A 127 10.86 7.70 0.03
N GLY A 128 11.44 6.86 -0.83
CA GLY A 128 12.25 5.71 -0.44
C GLY A 128 11.43 4.57 0.16
N ASP A 129 12.08 3.45 0.46
CA ASP A 129 11.42 2.30 1.07
C ASP A 129 10.97 2.61 2.49
N SER A 130 11.73 3.41 3.25
CA SER A 130 11.34 3.89 4.58
C SER A 130 9.98 4.61 4.59
N GLY A 131 9.77 5.54 3.65
CA GLY A 131 8.52 6.28 3.51
C GLY A 131 7.39 5.41 2.97
N ALA A 132 7.62 4.73 1.84
CA ALA A 132 6.58 3.98 1.15
C ALA A 132 6.06 2.79 1.97
N LEU A 133 6.94 2.03 2.63
CA LEU A 133 6.51 0.93 3.51
C LEU A 133 5.75 1.44 4.74
N MET A 134 6.16 2.58 5.31
CA MET A 134 5.47 3.15 6.46
C MET A 134 4.06 3.62 6.08
N ILE A 135 3.94 4.38 5.00
CA ILE A 135 2.65 4.91 4.53
C ILE A 135 1.71 3.77 4.16
N GLY A 136 2.17 2.79 3.37
CA GLY A 136 1.35 1.65 2.98
C GLY A 136 0.88 0.82 4.18
N PHE A 137 1.73 0.62 5.19
CA PHE A 137 1.33 -0.07 6.42
C PHE A 137 0.29 0.70 7.21
N ILE A 138 0.45 2.02 7.38
CA ILE A 138 -0.52 2.83 8.11
C ILE A 138 -1.85 2.87 7.37
N ILE A 139 -1.86 3.04 6.04
CA ILE A 139 -3.09 2.98 5.24
C ILE A 139 -3.76 1.60 5.39
N GLY A 140 -2.98 0.52 5.30
CA GLY A 140 -3.46 -0.83 5.53
C GLY A 140 -4.11 -0.98 6.90
N PHE A 141 -3.44 -0.53 7.97
CA PHE A 141 -3.95 -0.55 9.32
C PHE A 141 -5.21 0.30 9.53
N LEU A 142 -5.21 1.56 9.08
CA LEU A 142 -6.35 2.47 9.24
C LEU A 142 -7.57 1.98 8.46
N SER A 143 -7.37 1.34 7.30
CA SER A 143 -8.48 0.72 6.56
C SER A 143 -9.19 -0.33 7.40
N LEU A 144 -8.47 -1.15 8.17
CA LEU A 144 -9.09 -2.16 9.04
C LEU A 144 -9.90 -1.53 10.17
N LEU A 145 -9.39 -0.44 10.77
CA LEU A 145 -10.08 0.24 11.87
C LEU A 145 -11.29 1.05 11.41
N GLY A 146 -11.20 1.71 10.26
CA GLY A 146 -12.25 2.57 9.71
C GLY A 146 -13.44 1.81 9.13
N PHE A 147 -13.31 0.49 8.97
CA PHE A 147 -14.30 -0.33 8.26
C PHE A 147 -14.86 -1.48 9.08
N LYS A 148 -14.93 -1.39 10.42
CA LYS A 148 -15.45 -2.48 11.28
C LYS A 148 -16.82 -3.05 10.89
N ASN A 149 -17.63 -2.32 10.11
CA ASN A 149 -18.85 -2.81 9.46
C ASN A 149 -18.65 -2.84 7.93
N ILE A 150 -17.92 -3.83 7.40
CA ILE A 150 -17.43 -3.85 6.01
C ILE A 150 -18.59 -3.94 5.01
N THR A 151 -19.04 -2.79 4.51
CA THR A 151 -19.76 -2.66 3.23
C THR A 151 -18.74 -2.69 2.08
N ILE A 152 -19.14 -3.11 0.87
CA ILE A 152 -18.31 -3.10 -0.36
C ILE A 152 -17.44 -1.84 -0.56
N ILE A 153 -17.89 -0.68 -0.06
CA ILE A 153 -17.17 0.61 -0.11
C ILE A 153 -15.78 0.52 0.54
N ALA A 154 -15.62 -0.29 1.59
CA ALA A 154 -14.33 -0.53 2.26
C ALA A 154 -13.31 -1.28 1.38
N LEU A 155 -13.80 -2.11 0.44
CA LEU A 155 -12.97 -2.86 -0.51
C LEU A 155 -12.59 -2.02 -1.74
N PHE A 156 -13.27 -0.90 -1.97
CA PHE A 156 -13.01 -0.02 -3.11
C PHE A 156 -11.61 0.60 -3.06
N PHE A 157 -11.13 0.86 -1.85
CA PHE A 157 -9.92 1.62 -1.61
C PHE A 157 -8.61 0.90 -1.98
N PRO A 158 -8.40 -0.33 -1.50
CA PRO A 158 -7.31 -1.18 -1.97
C PRO A 158 -7.43 -1.50 -3.46
N ILE A 159 -8.63 -1.64 -4.01
CA ILE A 159 -8.83 -1.87 -5.45
C ILE A 159 -8.28 -0.69 -6.26
N VAL A 160 -8.56 0.56 -5.86
CA VAL A 160 -8.04 1.74 -6.55
C VAL A 160 -6.51 1.85 -6.43
N ILE A 161 -5.96 1.60 -5.24
CA ILE A 161 -4.50 1.62 -5.03
C ILE A 161 -3.80 0.53 -5.83
N LEU A 162 -4.36 -0.70 -5.85
CA LEU A 162 -3.84 -1.83 -6.63
C LEU A 162 -4.10 -1.69 -8.13
N ALA A 163 -5.13 -0.94 -8.54
CA ALA A 163 -5.43 -0.71 -9.94
C ALA A 163 -4.30 0.05 -10.64
N VAL A 164 -3.61 0.97 -9.96
CA VAL A 164 -2.48 1.73 -10.54
C VAL A 164 -1.32 0.79 -10.95
N PRO A 165 -0.70 -0.01 -10.07
CA PRO A 165 0.34 -0.95 -10.48
C PRO A 165 -0.18 -2.04 -11.42
N PHE A 166 -1.45 -2.44 -11.30
CA PHE A 166 -2.04 -3.41 -12.23
C PHE A 166 -2.19 -2.84 -13.65
N ILE A 167 -2.58 -1.57 -13.78
CA ILE A 167 -2.65 -0.85 -15.05
C ILE A 167 -1.25 -0.62 -15.62
N ASP A 168 -0.26 -0.27 -14.79
CA ASP A 168 1.13 -0.10 -15.24
C ASP A 168 1.75 -1.40 -15.74
N THR A 169 1.55 -2.51 -15.01
CA THR A 169 2.01 -3.84 -15.45
C THR A 169 1.27 -4.29 -16.72
N LEU A 170 -0.03 -4.03 -16.83
CA LEU A 170 -0.80 -4.29 -18.05
C LEU A 170 -0.29 -3.47 -19.23
N PHE A 171 -0.04 -2.16 -19.06
CA PHE A 171 0.53 -1.31 -20.11
C PHE A 171 1.96 -1.74 -20.48
N ALA A 172 2.76 -2.18 -19.52
CA ALA A 172 4.08 -2.75 -19.78
C ALA A 172 3.98 -4.03 -20.61
N MET A 173 3.05 -4.94 -20.27
CA MET A 173 2.77 -6.14 -21.06
C MET A 173 2.29 -5.80 -22.48
N ILE A 174 1.32 -4.90 -22.63
CA ILE A 174 0.81 -4.47 -23.95
C ILE A 174 1.92 -3.82 -24.80
N ARG A 175 2.77 -2.99 -24.20
CA ARG A 175 3.90 -2.34 -24.87
C ARG A 175 4.95 -3.34 -25.32
N ARG A 176 5.23 -4.38 -24.52
CA ARG A 176 6.14 -5.48 -24.86
C ARG A 176 5.58 -6.35 -26.00
N VAL A 177 4.29 -6.68 -25.96
CA VAL A 177 3.61 -7.43 -27.03
C VAL A 177 3.60 -6.64 -28.34
N LYS A 178 3.30 -5.33 -28.32
CA LYS A 178 3.38 -4.46 -29.50
C LYS A 178 4.79 -4.32 -30.07
N LYS A 179 5.83 -4.52 -29.26
CA LYS A 179 7.24 -4.52 -29.67
C LYS A 179 7.77 -5.93 -30.02
N GLY A 180 6.92 -6.96 -30.02
CA GLY A 180 7.32 -8.35 -30.34
C GLY A 180 8.23 -9.00 -29.29
N GLN A 181 8.29 -8.45 -28.07
CA GLN A 181 9.15 -8.96 -27.01
C GLN A 181 8.42 -9.97 -26.12
N HIS A 182 9.14 -11.00 -25.65
CA HIS A 182 8.55 -12.07 -24.84
C HIS A 182 8.07 -11.54 -23.48
N ILE A 183 6.81 -11.82 -23.13
CA ILE A 183 6.12 -11.31 -21.92
C ILE A 183 6.86 -11.70 -20.64
N MET A 184 7.58 -12.82 -20.66
CA MET A 184 8.21 -13.46 -19.49
C MET A 184 9.74 -13.52 -19.53
N GLN A 185 10.41 -12.75 -20.40
CA GLN A 185 11.87 -12.62 -20.31
C GLN A 185 12.23 -11.63 -19.20
N ALA A 186 12.88 -12.16 -18.15
CA ALA A 186 13.63 -11.38 -17.19
C ALA A 186 14.67 -10.56 -17.97
N ASP A 187 14.70 -9.25 -17.71
CA ASP A 187 15.60 -8.34 -18.37
C ASP A 187 17.04 -8.69 -17.96
N LYS A 188 17.77 -9.40 -18.83
CA LYS A 188 19.20 -9.67 -18.67
C LYS A 188 20.03 -8.55 -19.30
N SER A 189 19.55 -7.31 -19.30
CA SER A 189 20.36 -6.16 -19.71
C SER A 189 21.26 -5.69 -18.58
N HIS A 190 22.13 -6.58 -18.10
CA HIS A 190 23.32 -6.18 -17.36
C HIS A 190 24.52 -6.11 -18.32
N LEU A 191 24.91 -4.85 -18.57
CA LEU A 191 26.27 -4.34 -18.69
C LEU A 191 27.06 -4.52 -20.01
N HIS A 192 27.29 -3.36 -20.64
CA HIS A 192 28.55 -2.90 -21.23
C HIS A 192 29.35 -3.85 -22.15
N HIS A 193 29.15 -3.68 -23.46
CA HIS A 193 30.25 -3.81 -24.41
C HIS A 193 30.06 -2.78 -25.52
N ASN A 194 30.76 -1.65 -25.37
CA ASN A 194 31.28 -0.76 -26.44
C ASN A 194 31.64 0.59 -25.81
N TYR A 195 32.74 0.60 -25.05
CA TYR A 195 33.88 1.51 -25.21
C TYR A 195 35.11 0.80 -24.66
#